data_AF-A0A353BAG3-F1
#
_entry.id   AF-A0A353BAG3-F1
#
_cell.length_a   1.000
_cell.length_b   1.000
_cell.length_c   1.000
_cell.angle_alpha   90.00
_cell.angle_beta   90.00
_cell.angle_gamma   90.00
#
_symmetry.space_group_name_H-M   'P 1'
#
loop_
_entity.id
_entity.type
_entity.pdbx_description
1 polymer ?
#
loop_
_entity_poly.entity_id
_entity_poly.type
_entity_poly.pdbx_seq_one_letter_code
_entity_poly.pdbx_strand_id
1 'polypeptide(L)'
;FYDGEPGWQYEPLSGAIALGIDTSHAHVQPTGKYHYHGLPTGLLDSVKLNPKEHSPLIGWAADGFPIYAVYGYSDAKDAESDVKKLTSSYRLKAGDRPGGNAPSGKYDGTFVRDYAYVKGSGDLDECNGWFTVTPDFPEGTYAYFLTEEWPVVPRSYRGTPSSDFSHGPRRGGGRGDFRRPPPRRGPGNSRRRP
;
A
#
# COMPACT_ATOMS: atom_id res chain seq x y z
N PHE A 1 -3.82 15.67 -1.50
CA PHE A 1 -3.03 15.40 -2.72
C PHE A 1 -4.02 15.20 -3.86
N TYR A 2 -3.79 15.94 -4.95
CA TYR A 2 -4.78 16.55 -5.89
C TYR A 2 -5.83 17.43 -5.20
N ASP A 3 -6.04 18.65 -5.71
CA ASP A 3 -6.91 19.70 -5.14
C ASP A 3 -8.27 19.79 -5.85
N GLY A 4 -8.75 18.63 -6.37
CA GLY A 4 -10.02 18.50 -7.07
C GLY A 4 -10.83 17.31 -6.55
N GLU A 5 -11.43 16.53 -7.46
CA GLU A 5 -12.25 15.37 -7.10
C GLU A 5 -11.48 14.37 -6.22
N PRO A 6 -12.05 13.93 -5.09
CA PRO A 6 -11.43 12.93 -4.22
C PRO A 6 -11.07 11.63 -4.94
N GLY A 7 -9.89 11.10 -4.61
CA GLY A 7 -9.41 9.80 -5.08
C GLY A 7 -8.46 9.84 -6.27
N TRP A 8 -8.19 11.01 -6.86
CA TRP A 8 -7.05 11.21 -7.73
C TRP A 8 -5.78 11.42 -6.91
N GLN A 9 -4.96 10.39 -6.80
CA GLN A 9 -3.69 10.44 -6.09
C GLN A 9 -2.56 10.42 -7.11
N TYR A 10 -1.62 11.35 -6.98
CA TYR A 10 -0.41 11.33 -7.79
C TYR A 10 0.35 10.03 -7.55
N GLU A 11 0.84 9.43 -8.63
CA GLU A 11 1.79 8.33 -8.54
C GLU A 11 3.16 8.91 -8.18
N PRO A 12 3.75 8.55 -7.02
CA PRO A 12 4.96 9.21 -6.53
C PRO A 12 6.18 9.08 -7.45
N LEU A 13 6.23 8.02 -8.27
CA LEU A 13 7.30 7.79 -9.25
C LEU A 13 7.01 8.38 -10.64
N SER A 14 5.86 9.03 -10.85
CA SER A 14 5.51 9.63 -12.15
C SER A 14 6.38 10.82 -12.56
N GLY A 15 7.07 11.45 -11.61
CA GLY A 15 7.79 12.71 -11.82
C GLY A 15 6.90 13.95 -11.91
N ALA A 16 5.57 13.82 -11.83
CA ALA A 16 4.65 14.95 -11.92
C ALA A 16 4.66 15.89 -10.71
N ILE A 17 5.16 15.40 -9.56
CA ILE A 17 5.35 16.18 -8.34
C ILE A 17 6.73 15.91 -7.74
N ALA A 18 7.40 16.95 -7.26
CA ALA A 18 8.69 16.83 -6.60
C ALA A 18 8.51 16.38 -5.14
N LEU A 19 8.53 15.07 -4.91
CA LEU A 19 8.43 14.48 -3.57
C LEU A 19 9.78 14.28 -2.86
N GLY A 20 10.89 14.62 -3.52
CA GLY A 20 12.22 14.38 -2.97
C GLY A 20 12.56 12.89 -2.87
N ILE A 21 12.23 12.13 -3.91
CA ILE A 21 12.56 10.70 -4.02
C ILE A 21 14.07 10.54 -4.09
N ASP A 22 14.62 9.65 -3.25
CA ASP A 22 16.04 9.34 -3.21
C ASP A 22 16.44 8.19 -4.17
N THR A 23 17.71 7.79 -4.14
CA THR A 23 18.27 6.72 -4.98
C THR A 23 17.72 5.32 -4.67
N SER A 24 17.00 5.16 -3.55
CA SER A 24 16.29 3.93 -3.19
C SER A 24 14.81 4.00 -3.51
N HIS A 25 14.37 5.00 -4.28
CA HIS A 25 12.99 5.23 -4.67
C HIS A 25 12.05 5.46 -3.49
N ALA A 26 12.53 6.14 -2.45
CA ALA A 26 11.82 6.40 -1.21
C ALA A 26 11.95 7.86 -0.78
N HIS A 27 11.19 8.24 0.25
CA HIS A 27 11.39 9.51 0.93
C HIS A 27 10.92 9.48 2.38
N VAL A 28 11.30 10.51 3.14
CA VAL A 28 10.84 10.75 4.51
C VAL A 28 9.57 11.59 4.49
N GLN A 29 8.54 11.21 5.26
CA GLN A 29 7.36 12.04 5.48
C GLN A 29 7.59 13.05 6.62
N PRO A 30 6.75 14.09 6.82
CA PRO A 30 6.97 15.11 7.85
C PRO A 30 7.15 14.59 9.28
N THR A 31 6.65 13.38 9.58
CA THR A 31 6.83 12.72 10.88
C THR A 31 8.13 11.92 11.01
N GLY A 32 9.07 12.03 10.06
CA GLY A 32 10.33 11.30 10.07
C GLY A 32 10.28 9.85 9.57
N LYS A 33 9.10 9.32 9.16
CA LYS A 33 9.02 7.95 8.64
C LYS A 33 9.52 7.88 7.19
N TYR A 34 10.48 7.01 6.94
CA TYR A 34 10.98 6.68 5.61
C TYR A 34 10.13 5.56 4.98
N HIS A 35 9.74 5.72 3.71
CA HIS A 35 8.93 4.72 3.00
C HIS A 35 9.23 4.70 1.50
N TYR A 36 9.17 3.49 0.93
CA TYR A 36 9.44 3.22 -0.47
C TYR A 36 8.20 3.42 -1.34
N HIS A 37 8.43 3.95 -2.54
CA HIS A 37 7.45 3.97 -3.65
C HIS A 37 7.88 3.08 -4.80
N GLY A 38 9.19 2.85 -4.95
CA GLY A 38 9.79 1.99 -5.96
C GLY A 38 10.62 0.85 -5.39
N LEU A 39 11.42 0.22 -6.25
CA LEU A 39 12.26 -0.90 -5.84
C LEU A 39 13.32 -0.40 -4.84
N PRO A 40 13.44 -1.01 -3.65
CA PRO A 40 14.35 -0.54 -2.62
C PRO A 40 15.78 -0.98 -2.97
N THR A 41 16.42 -0.32 -3.93
CA THR A 41 17.70 -0.73 -4.55
C THR A 41 18.77 -1.09 -3.51
N GLY A 42 19.01 -0.23 -2.51
CA GLY A 42 19.96 -0.53 -1.44
C GLY A 42 19.60 -1.75 -0.60
N LEU A 43 18.30 -2.02 -0.37
CA LEU A 43 17.86 -3.24 0.29
C LEU A 43 18.11 -4.45 -0.61
N LEU A 44 17.72 -4.38 -1.88
CA LEU A 44 17.89 -5.46 -2.86
C LEU A 44 19.37 -5.85 -3.03
N ASP A 45 20.28 -4.88 -3.02
CA ASP A 45 21.72 -5.11 -3.02
C ASP A 45 22.18 -5.78 -1.72
N SER A 46 21.68 -5.32 -0.56
CA SER A 46 22.06 -5.88 0.74
C SER A 46 21.63 -7.33 0.93
N VAL A 47 20.48 -7.71 0.36
CA VAL A 47 19.97 -9.10 0.36
C VAL A 47 20.49 -9.91 -0.82
N LYS A 48 21.38 -9.34 -1.64
CA LYS A 48 22.03 -9.97 -2.79
C LYS A 48 21.04 -10.61 -3.76
N LEU A 49 20.03 -9.84 -4.18
CA LEU A 49 19.04 -10.31 -5.15
C LEU A 49 19.71 -10.93 -6.39
N ASN A 50 19.33 -12.17 -6.70
CA ASN A 50 19.91 -12.95 -7.78
C ASN A 50 18.80 -13.38 -8.77
N PRO A 51 18.90 -13.06 -10.08
CA PRO A 51 17.88 -13.46 -11.06
C PRO A 51 17.77 -14.96 -11.30
N LYS A 52 18.70 -15.77 -10.79
CA LYS A 52 18.73 -17.23 -10.94
C LYS A 52 18.14 -17.98 -9.74
N GLU A 53 17.72 -17.27 -8.70
CA GLU A 53 17.22 -17.85 -7.45
C GLU A 53 15.88 -17.21 -7.08
N HIS A 54 15.03 -17.96 -6.38
CA HIS A 54 13.81 -17.38 -5.81
C HIS A 54 14.20 -16.18 -4.93
N SER A 55 13.40 -15.11 -4.98
CA SER A 55 13.71 -13.92 -4.20
C SER A 55 13.83 -14.20 -2.71
N PRO A 56 14.68 -13.45 -1.99
CA PRO A 56 14.71 -13.49 -0.54
C PRO A 56 13.43 -12.88 0.05
N LEU A 57 13.03 -13.37 1.22
CA LEU A 57 11.99 -12.75 2.05
C LEU A 57 12.51 -11.40 2.56
N ILE A 58 11.81 -10.32 2.22
CA ILE A 58 12.22 -8.94 2.56
C ILE A 58 11.31 -8.26 3.57
N GLY A 59 10.19 -8.90 3.94
CA GLY A 59 9.28 -8.36 4.95
C GLY A 59 8.00 -9.15 5.09
N TRP A 60 7.10 -8.61 5.89
CA TRP A 60 5.78 -9.16 6.17
C TRP A 60 4.74 -8.06 6.01
N ALA A 61 3.66 -8.38 5.31
CA ALA A 61 2.52 -7.51 5.22
C ALA A 61 1.72 -7.53 6.53
N ALA A 62 0.90 -6.50 6.76
CA ALA A 62 0.13 -6.35 8.00
C ALA A 62 -0.90 -7.47 8.21
N ASP A 63 -1.29 -8.17 7.15
CA ASP A 63 -2.19 -9.33 7.18
C ASP A 63 -1.46 -10.67 7.35
N GLY A 64 -0.13 -10.63 7.58
CA GLY A 64 0.66 -11.78 7.98
C GLY A 64 1.23 -12.60 6.82
N PHE A 65 1.08 -12.17 5.56
CA PHE A 65 1.72 -12.84 4.43
C PHE A 65 3.13 -12.29 4.14
N PRO A 66 4.06 -13.15 3.68
CA PRO A 66 5.41 -12.75 3.33
C PRO A 66 5.44 -11.80 2.13
N ILE A 67 6.43 -10.92 2.11
CA ILE A 67 6.77 -10.06 0.97
C ILE A 67 8.15 -10.46 0.47
N TYR A 68 8.22 -10.84 -0.80
CA TYR A 68 9.45 -11.16 -1.52
C TYR A 68 9.82 -10.02 -2.49
N ALA A 69 11.06 -10.05 -2.99
CA ALA A 69 11.48 -9.20 -4.10
C ALA A 69 10.81 -9.60 -5.43
N VAL A 70 11.49 -9.53 -6.57
CA VAL A 70 10.85 -9.55 -7.91
C VAL A 70 10.79 -10.93 -8.60
N TYR A 71 11.52 -11.92 -8.10
CA TYR A 71 11.66 -13.26 -8.69
C TYR A 71 10.91 -14.33 -7.87
N GLY A 72 10.21 -15.22 -8.58
CA GLY A 72 9.56 -16.41 -8.02
C GLY A 72 9.66 -17.59 -8.98
N TYR A 73 9.13 -18.74 -8.57
CA TYR A 73 9.07 -19.94 -9.43
C TYR A 73 8.14 -19.72 -10.62
N SER A 74 8.48 -20.29 -11.77
CA SER A 74 7.70 -20.16 -13.00
C SER A 74 6.40 -20.96 -12.94
N ASP A 75 6.39 -22.08 -12.22
CA ASP A 75 5.20 -22.77 -11.73
C ASP A 75 5.07 -22.57 -10.22
N ALA A 76 3.97 -21.94 -9.79
CA ALA A 76 3.68 -21.68 -8.38
C ALA A 76 3.62 -22.94 -7.50
N LYS A 77 3.50 -24.14 -8.08
CA LYS A 77 3.37 -25.39 -7.32
C LYS A 77 4.64 -26.23 -7.34
N ASP A 78 5.68 -25.78 -8.04
CA ASP A 78 6.90 -26.56 -8.25
C ASP A 78 8.15 -25.74 -7.95
N ALA A 79 8.81 -26.07 -6.83
CA ALA A 79 10.04 -25.43 -6.39
C ALA A 79 11.26 -25.83 -7.23
N GLU A 80 11.14 -26.85 -8.08
CA GLU A 80 12.16 -27.26 -9.04
C GLU A 80 11.98 -26.59 -10.41
N SER A 81 10.88 -25.85 -10.60
CA SER A 81 10.66 -25.09 -11.83
C SER A 81 11.64 -23.93 -11.97
N ASP A 82 11.83 -23.46 -13.21
CA ASP A 82 12.69 -22.30 -13.49
C ASP A 82 12.26 -21.08 -12.67
N VAL A 83 13.22 -20.25 -12.27
CA VAL A 83 12.93 -18.94 -11.66
C VAL A 83 12.68 -17.91 -12.75
N LYS A 84 11.65 -17.09 -12.55
CA LYS A 84 11.35 -15.96 -13.42
C LYS A 84 11.03 -14.70 -12.63
N LYS A 85 11.13 -13.55 -13.31
CA LYS A 85 10.63 -12.29 -12.79
C LYS A 85 9.10 -12.29 -12.83
N LEU A 86 8.46 -12.03 -11.70
CA LEU A 86 7.01 -11.94 -11.62
C LEU A 86 6.54 -10.54 -12.00
N THR A 87 5.46 -10.49 -12.77
CA THR A 87 4.95 -9.27 -13.37
C THR A 87 3.59 -8.87 -12.81
N SER A 88 3.42 -7.56 -12.64
CA SER A 88 2.13 -6.98 -12.26
C SER A 88 1.09 -7.20 -13.35
N SER A 89 -0.14 -7.45 -12.93
CA SER A 89 -1.32 -7.52 -13.80
C SER A 89 -2.02 -6.17 -13.98
N TYR A 90 -1.39 -5.06 -13.62
CA TYR A 90 -1.92 -3.73 -13.90
C TYR A 90 -1.40 -3.18 -15.22
N ARG A 91 -2.26 -2.43 -15.91
CA ARG A 91 -1.95 -1.80 -17.19
C ARG A 91 -2.39 -0.35 -17.15
N LEU A 92 -1.61 0.50 -17.83
CA LEU A 92 -2.03 1.87 -18.07
C LEU A 92 -3.29 1.86 -18.94
N LYS A 93 -4.31 2.60 -18.52
CA LYS A 93 -5.53 2.73 -19.31
C LYS A 93 -5.24 3.48 -20.62
N ALA A 94 -6.00 3.17 -21.65
CA ALA A 94 -6.00 3.95 -22.88
C ALA A 94 -7.00 5.11 -22.80
N GLY A 95 -6.76 6.16 -23.59
CA GLY A 95 -7.69 7.30 -23.71
C GLY A 95 -7.40 8.46 -22.76
N ASP A 96 -8.44 9.25 -22.51
CA ASP A 96 -8.36 10.49 -21.73
C ASP A 96 -9.04 10.36 -20.37
N ARG A 97 -8.49 11.06 -19.39
CA ARG A 97 -9.10 11.25 -18.08
C ARG A 97 -10.39 12.08 -18.20
N PRO A 98 -11.31 11.99 -17.23
CA PRO A 98 -12.63 12.62 -17.32
C PRO A 98 -12.62 14.15 -17.42
N GLY A 99 -11.58 14.83 -16.92
CA GLY A 99 -11.55 16.29 -16.83
C GLY A 99 -12.61 16.86 -15.88
N GLY A 100 -12.86 18.17 -15.99
CA GLY A 100 -13.77 18.88 -15.08
C GLY A 100 -13.15 18.99 -13.67
N ASN A 101 -13.80 18.41 -12.67
CA ASN A 101 -13.24 18.34 -11.31
C ASN A 101 -12.18 17.24 -11.16
N ALA A 102 -12.06 16.33 -12.12
CA ALA A 102 -10.97 15.38 -12.22
C ALA A 102 -9.81 15.95 -13.07
N PRO A 103 -8.59 15.40 -12.96
CA PRO A 103 -7.51 15.74 -13.88
C PRO A 103 -7.92 15.46 -15.33
N SER A 104 -7.44 16.30 -16.24
CA SER A 104 -7.60 16.14 -17.68
C SER A 104 -6.34 15.52 -18.32
N GLY A 105 -6.38 15.34 -19.64
CA GLY A 105 -5.27 14.76 -20.41
C GLY A 105 -5.33 13.24 -20.50
N LYS A 106 -4.30 12.63 -21.10
CA LYS A 106 -4.22 11.18 -21.29
C LYS A 106 -4.02 10.46 -19.96
N TYR A 107 -4.46 9.21 -19.88
CA TYR A 107 -3.93 8.29 -18.88
C TYR A 107 -2.44 8.05 -19.19
N ASP A 108 -1.55 8.71 -18.44
CA ASP A 108 -0.10 8.71 -18.70
C ASP A 108 0.72 8.17 -17.51
N GLY A 109 0.06 7.76 -16.43
CA GLY A 109 0.70 7.22 -15.24
C GLY A 109 0.96 8.27 -14.16
N THR A 110 0.62 9.55 -14.39
CA THR A 110 0.70 10.63 -13.39
C THR A 110 -0.13 10.32 -12.15
N PHE A 111 -1.25 9.64 -12.29
CA PHE A 111 -2.13 9.27 -11.18
C PHE A 111 -2.23 7.76 -11.02
N VAL A 112 -2.37 7.32 -9.78
CA VAL A 112 -2.69 5.91 -9.43
C VAL A 112 -3.90 5.40 -10.21
N ARG A 113 -4.91 6.25 -10.36
CA ARG A 113 -6.13 5.97 -11.12
C ARG A 113 -5.92 5.86 -12.62
N ASP A 114 -4.73 6.10 -13.15
CA ASP A 114 -4.45 5.88 -14.58
C ASP A 114 -4.25 4.39 -14.89
N TYR A 115 -3.97 3.57 -13.88
CA TYR A 115 -3.79 2.14 -14.02
C TYR A 115 -5.09 1.38 -13.74
N ALA A 116 -5.27 0.23 -14.38
CA ALA A 116 -6.36 -0.70 -14.15
C ALA A 116 -5.84 -2.12 -14.05
N TYR A 117 -6.40 -2.90 -13.13
CA TYR A 117 -6.11 -4.32 -13.02
C TYR A 117 -6.73 -5.07 -14.21
N VAL A 118 -5.92 -5.88 -14.88
CA VAL A 118 -6.32 -6.72 -16.01
C VAL A 118 -5.93 -8.15 -15.67
N LYS A 119 -6.92 -8.94 -15.20
CA LYS A 119 -6.70 -10.33 -14.78
C LYS A 119 -5.97 -11.14 -15.85
N GLY A 120 -4.86 -11.77 -15.47
CA GLY A 120 -4.06 -12.62 -16.35
C GLY A 120 -3.19 -11.87 -17.36
N SER A 121 -3.07 -10.53 -17.28
CA SER A 121 -2.11 -9.79 -18.11
C SER A 121 -0.67 -9.97 -17.64
N GLY A 122 -0.49 -10.28 -16.34
CA GLY A 122 0.78 -10.65 -15.73
C GLY A 122 0.60 -11.89 -14.84
N ASP A 123 1.53 -12.09 -13.91
CA ASP A 123 1.56 -13.27 -13.02
C ASP A 123 0.74 -13.05 -11.75
N LEU A 124 0.76 -11.82 -11.24
CA LEU A 124 0.27 -11.49 -9.91
C LEU A 124 -1.21 -11.06 -9.93
N ASP A 125 -1.89 -11.25 -8.80
CA ASP A 125 -3.26 -10.79 -8.58
C ASP A 125 -3.35 -9.27 -8.31
N GLU A 126 -4.55 -8.77 -8.04
CA GLU A 126 -4.83 -7.35 -7.81
C GLU A 126 -4.09 -6.75 -6.59
N CYS A 127 -3.59 -7.60 -5.68
CA CYS A 127 -2.80 -7.19 -4.53
C CYS A 127 -1.29 -7.30 -4.78
N ASN A 128 -0.86 -7.62 -6.00
CA ASN A 128 0.51 -8.01 -6.33
C ASN A 128 0.98 -9.25 -5.56
N GLY A 129 0.08 -10.21 -5.36
CA GLY A 129 0.45 -11.49 -4.75
C GLY A 129 0.07 -12.69 -5.59
N TRP A 130 0.55 -13.85 -5.14
CA TRP A 130 0.31 -15.15 -5.76
C TRP A 130 0.34 -16.25 -4.71
N PHE A 131 -0.49 -17.28 -4.87
CA PHE A 131 -0.36 -18.51 -4.09
C PHE A 131 0.73 -19.36 -4.72
N THR A 132 1.84 -19.55 -4.01
CA THR A 132 3.03 -20.22 -4.51
C THR A 132 3.78 -20.96 -3.40
N VAL A 133 4.52 -22.00 -3.76
CA VAL A 133 5.61 -22.53 -2.95
C VAL A 133 6.76 -21.51 -2.95
N THR A 134 7.51 -21.47 -1.86
CA THR A 134 8.73 -20.66 -1.71
C THR A 134 9.76 -21.44 -0.90
N PRO A 135 11.04 -21.01 -0.86
CA PRO A 135 12.04 -21.63 0.02
C PRO A 135 11.62 -21.66 1.50
N ASP A 136 10.93 -20.63 1.98
CA ASP A 136 10.47 -20.53 3.37
C ASP A 136 9.14 -21.26 3.62
N PHE A 137 8.32 -21.44 2.58
CA PHE A 137 7.00 -22.08 2.62
C PHE A 137 6.88 -23.16 1.54
N PRO A 138 7.55 -24.32 1.72
CA PRO A 138 7.59 -25.38 0.72
C PRO A 138 6.22 -26.07 0.51
N GLU A 139 5.32 -25.98 1.50
CA GLU A 139 3.93 -26.45 1.38
C GLU A 139 3.01 -25.44 0.68
N GLY A 140 3.52 -24.26 0.34
CA GLY A 140 2.79 -23.18 -0.30
C GLY A 140 2.21 -22.16 0.68
N THR A 141 2.18 -20.92 0.23
CA THR A 141 1.53 -19.80 0.93
C THR A 141 1.02 -18.77 -0.07
N TYR A 142 0.20 -17.83 0.38
CA TYR A 142 0.04 -16.59 -0.37
C TYR A 142 1.22 -15.67 -0.08
N ALA A 143 1.83 -15.12 -1.10
CA ALA A 143 2.98 -14.25 -0.98
C ALA A 143 2.81 -13.01 -1.85
N TYR A 144 3.21 -11.85 -1.34
CA TYR A 144 3.33 -10.63 -2.12
C TYR A 144 4.70 -10.53 -2.75
N PHE A 145 4.76 -9.89 -3.91
CA PHE A 145 6.00 -9.63 -4.62
C PHE A 145 6.13 -8.15 -4.96
N LEU A 146 7.35 -7.63 -4.87
CA LEU A 146 7.68 -6.38 -5.54
C LEU A 146 7.67 -6.60 -7.06
N THR A 147 7.41 -5.54 -7.82
CA THR A 147 7.48 -5.60 -9.30
C THR A 147 8.29 -4.45 -9.86
N GLU A 148 8.83 -4.61 -11.07
CA GLU A 148 9.50 -3.51 -11.77
C GLU A 148 8.52 -2.48 -12.34
N GLU A 149 7.31 -2.94 -12.67
CA GLU A 149 6.23 -2.11 -13.19
C GLU A 149 5.18 -1.82 -12.11
N TRP A 150 4.31 -0.85 -12.39
CA TRP A 150 3.29 -0.44 -11.44
C TRP A 150 2.29 -1.57 -11.11
N PRO A 151 1.87 -1.72 -9.84
CA PRO A 151 2.39 -1.03 -8.67
C PRO A 151 3.69 -1.71 -8.20
N VAL A 152 4.78 -0.97 -7.98
CA VAL A 152 6.06 -1.58 -7.57
C VAL A 152 6.00 -2.23 -6.20
N VAL A 153 5.34 -1.57 -5.24
CA VAL A 153 5.09 -2.06 -3.89
C VAL A 153 3.61 -2.44 -3.78
N PRO A 154 3.25 -3.60 -3.18
CA PRO A 154 1.87 -4.02 -2.94
C PRO A 154 1.01 -2.93 -2.29
N ARG A 155 -0.21 -2.71 -2.80
CA ARG A 155 -1.10 -1.61 -2.38
C ARG A 155 -2.38 -2.04 -1.69
N SER A 156 -2.57 -3.34 -1.50
CA SER A 156 -3.74 -3.89 -0.82
C SER A 156 -3.38 -5.19 -0.11
N TYR A 157 -4.28 -5.62 0.78
CA TYR A 157 -4.15 -6.85 1.56
C TYR A 157 -5.14 -7.89 1.04
N ARG A 158 -4.67 -9.13 0.89
CA ARG A 158 -5.45 -10.32 0.59
C ARG A 158 -6.17 -10.83 1.83
N GLY A 159 -5.53 -10.70 3.00
CA GLY A 159 -6.08 -11.06 4.30
C GLY A 159 -6.64 -9.87 5.07
N THR A 160 -6.88 -10.07 6.37
CA THR A 160 -7.29 -9.01 7.29
C THR A 160 -6.04 -8.44 7.96
N PRO A 161 -5.69 -7.17 7.75
CA PRO A 161 -4.51 -6.57 8.38
C PRO A 161 -4.70 -6.44 9.90
N SER A 162 -3.64 -6.71 10.67
CA SER A 162 -3.64 -6.51 12.11
C SER A 162 -3.80 -5.03 12.48
N SER A 163 -4.56 -4.77 13.53
CA SER A 163 -4.72 -3.42 14.08
C SER A 163 -3.42 -2.82 14.61
N ASP A 164 -2.39 -3.63 14.85
CA ASP A 164 -1.08 -3.17 15.32
C ASP A 164 -0.37 -2.28 14.29
N PHE A 165 -0.69 -2.47 13.00
CA PHE A 165 -0.19 -1.64 11.90
C PHE A 165 -1.04 -0.39 11.65
N SER A 166 -2.11 -0.17 12.43
CA SER A 166 -2.95 1.03 12.28
C SER A 166 -2.20 2.26 12.79
N HIS A 167 -1.88 3.18 11.87
CA HIS A 167 -1.23 4.46 12.20
C HIS A 167 -2.15 5.64 11.87
N GLY A 168 -2.40 6.49 12.87
CA GLY A 168 -3.28 7.66 12.76
C GLY A 168 -4.16 7.81 14.01
N PRO A 169 -4.89 8.93 14.19
CA PRO A 169 -5.84 9.04 15.28
C PRO A 169 -6.86 7.92 15.16
N ARG A 170 -7.06 7.13 16.22
CA ARG A 170 -8.21 6.24 16.33
C ARG A 170 -9.44 7.10 16.06
N ARG A 171 -10.13 6.88 14.93
CA ARG A 171 -11.48 7.43 14.75
C ARG A 171 -12.29 6.88 15.92
N GLY A 172 -12.55 7.75 16.90
CA GLY A 172 -13.12 7.38 18.18
C GLY A 172 -14.32 6.48 17.97
N GLY A 173 -14.19 5.23 18.42
CA GLY A 173 -15.31 4.32 18.55
C GLY A 173 -16.32 5.00 19.47
N GLY A 174 -17.44 5.43 18.90
CA GLY A 174 -18.59 5.82 19.68
C GLY A 174 -19.04 4.64 20.52
N ARG A 175 -19.16 4.85 21.84
CA ARG A 175 -20.17 4.32 22.76
C ARG A 175 -19.75 4.67 24.19
N GLY A 176 -20.57 5.45 24.90
CA GLY A 176 -20.36 5.67 26.33
C GLY A 176 -21.07 6.89 26.93
N ASP A 177 -22.40 6.91 26.88
CA ASP A 177 -23.28 7.36 27.96
C ASP A 177 -22.84 8.61 28.77
N PHE A 178 -23.06 9.82 28.22
CA PHE A 178 -23.17 11.02 29.05
C PHE A 178 -24.52 11.00 29.78
N ARG A 179 -24.59 10.25 30.88
CA ARG A 179 -25.59 10.48 31.93
C ARG A 179 -25.37 11.89 32.46
N ARG A 180 -26.19 12.84 32.00
CA ARG A 180 -26.36 14.13 32.67
C ARG A 180 -26.80 13.88 34.12
N PRO A 181 -26.11 14.43 35.14
CA PRO A 181 -26.70 14.49 36.47
C PRO A 181 -27.87 15.48 36.45
N PRO A 182 -28.95 15.23 37.21
CA PRO A 182 -30.08 16.15 37.28
C PRO A 182 -29.68 17.43 38.05
N PRO A 183 -30.37 18.56 37.81
CA PRO A 183 -30.06 19.81 38.50
C PRO A 183 -30.43 19.70 39.98
N ARG A 184 -29.47 19.96 40.87
CA ARG A 184 -29.75 20.11 42.31
C ARG A 184 -30.44 21.44 42.56
N ARG A 185 -31.62 21.37 43.18
CA ARG A 185 -32.46 22.49 43.59
C ARG A 185 -32.26 22.76 45.09
N GLY A 186 -31.82 23.98 45.44
CA GLY A 186 -31.98 24.64 46.76
C GLY A 186 -31.02 24.25 47.89
N PRO A 187 -30.88 25.06 48.97
CA PRO A 187 -31.88 26.00 49.47
C PRO A 187 -31.41 27.47 49.60
N GLY A 188 -32.36 28.40 49.64
CA GLY A 188 -32.12 29.83 49.82
C GLY A 188 -31.80 30.23 51.26
N ASN A 189 -31.36 31.48 51.46
CA ASN A 189 -32.16 32.54 52.09
C ASN A 189 -31.31 33.82 52.32
N SER A 190 -31.97 34.96 52.10
CA SER A 190 -31.90 36.22 52.86
C SER A 190 -30.71 37.20 52.75
N ARG A 191 -31.09 38.43 52.35
CA ARG A 191 -30.67 39.76 52.88
C ARG A 191 -29.26 40.22 52.45
N ARG A 192 -28.96 41.49 52.14
CA ARG A 192 -29.64 42.80 52.23
C ARG A 192 -28.85 43.77 51.31
N ARG A 193 -29.54 44.79 50.76
CA ARG A 193 -28.95 46.02 50.20
C ARG A 193 -28.17 46.80 51.28
N PRO A 194 -27.22 47.65 50.91
CA PRO A 194 -27.53 49.02 50.44
C PRO A 194 -27.40 49.20 48.93
#